data_AF-A0A068L673-F1
#
_entry.id   AF-A0A068L673-F1
#
_cell.length_a   1.000
_cell.length_b   1.000
_cell.length_c   1.000
_cell.angle_alpha   90.00
_cell.angle_beta   90.00
_cell.angle_gamma   90.00
#
_symmetry.space_group_name_H-M   'P 1'
#
loop_
_entity.id
_entity.type
_entity.pdbx_description
1 polymer ?
#
loop_
_entity_poly.entity_id
_entity_poly.type
_entity_poly.pdbx_seq_one_letter_code
_entity_poly.pdbx_strand_id
1 'polypeptide(L)'
;VEQSVELSGRTSAYQISEVRPQTSGVILKRLFAEGSYVREGQALYELDSRTNRATLENAKASLLQQQANLASLRTKLNRYKQLVSSNAVSKQEYDDLLGQVNVAEAQVAAAKAQVTNANVD
;
A
#
# COMPACT_ATOMS: atom_id res chain seq x y z
N VAL A 1 56.77 6.73 -41.71
CA VAL A 1 56.47 5.61 -40.80
C VAL A 1 55.58 6.19 -39.71
N GLU A 2 54.33 5.77 -39.67
CA GLU A 2 53.37 6.25 -38.67
C GLU A 2 53.86 5.80 -37.27
N GLN A 3 54.04 6.75 -36.35
CA GLN A 3 54.41 6.44 -34.96
C GLN A 3 53.14 6.16 -34.16
N SER A 4 52.93 4.91 -33.76
CA SER A 4 51.90 4.51 -32.79
C SER A 4 52.50 4.45 -31.39
N VAL A 5 51.86 5.09 -30.41
CA VAL A 5 52.23 5.02 -28.99
C VAL A 5 51.27 4.05 -28.30
N GLU A 6 51.81 2.97 -27.72
CA GLU A 6 51.04 2.05 -26.89
C GLU A 6 51.11 2.47 -25.42
N LEU A 7 49.95 2.51 -24.76
CA LEU A 7 49.79 2.81 -23.35
C LEU A 7 48.89 1.76 -22.71
N SER A 8 49.20 1.36 -21.48
CA SER A 8 48.34 0.45 -20.72
C SER A 8 47.11 1.19 -20.20
N GLY A 9 45.94 0.61 -20.45
CA GLY A 9 44.66 1.15 -19.99
C GLY A 9 43.78 0.04 -19.40
N ARG A 10 42.92 0.40 -18.45
CA ARG A 10 41.91 -0.50 -17.88
C ARG A 10 40.54 0.14 -18.03
N THR A 11 39.59 -0.62 -18.57
CA THR A 11 38.20 -0.18 -18.68
C THR A 11 37.44 -0.43 -17.39
N SER A 12 36.53 0.48 -17.06
CA SER A 12 35.55 0.33 -15.98
C SER A 12 34.12 0.41 -16.53
N ALA A 13 33.16 -0.14 -15.78
CA ALA A 13 31.75 0.04 -16.11
C ALA A 13 31.38 1.53 -16.00
N TYR A 14 30.59 2.02 -16.96
CA TYR A 14 30.08 3.40 -16.94
C TYR A 14 29.17 3.66 -15.73
N GLN A 15 28.37 2.65 -15.36
CA GLN A 15 27.50 2.67 -14.19
C GLN A 15 27.42 1.27 -13.58
N ILE A 16 27.37 1.21 -12.26
CA ILE A 16 27.18 -0.04 -11.49
C ILE A 16 25.90 0.13 -10.69
N SER A 17 24.97 -0.82 -10.82
CA SER A 17 23.73 -0.85 -10.04
C SER A 17 23.60 -2.21 -9.37
N GLU A 18 23.39 -2.20 -8.07
CA GLU A 18 23.14 -3.41 -7.29
C GLU A 18 21.64 -3.64 -7.18
N VAL A 19 21.18 -4.80 -7.65
CA VAL A 19 19.78 -5.21 -7.50
C VAL A 19 19.60 -5.80 -6.12
N ARG A 20 18.86 -5.09 -5.26
CA ARG A 20 18.51 -5.54 -3.91
C ARG A 20 17.00 -5.69 -3.79
N PRO A 21 16.49 -6.77 -3.18
CA PRO A 21 15.06 -6.90 -2.94
C PRO A 21 14.60 -5.80 -1.97
N GLN A 22 13.49 -5.14 -2.29
CA GLN A 22 12.87 -4.11 -1.44
C GLN A 22 12.02 -4.72 -0.32
N THR A 23 11.60 -5.98 -0.49
CA THR A 23 10.77 -6.74 0.45
C THR A 23 11.44 -8.07 0.81
N SER A 24 11.13 -8.60 1.98
CA SER A 24 11.64 -9.90 2.42
C SER A 24 10.82 -11.04 1.81
N GLY A 25 11.46 -12.11 1.37
CA GLY A 25 10.73 -13.26 0.82
C GLY A 25 11.65 -14.37 0.32
N VAL A 26 11.03 -15.50 -0.03
CA VAL A 26 11.72 -16.62 -0.68
C VAL A 26 11.73 -16.37 -2.19
N ILE A 27 12.90 -16.47 -2.82
CA ILE A 27 13.00 -16.43 -4.29
C ILE A 27 12.40 -17.73 -4.84
N LEU A 28 11.30 -17.62 -5.59
CA LEU A 28 10.69 -18.74 -6.29
C LEU A 28 11.43 -19.08 -7.57
N LYS A 29 11.82 -18.05 -8.33
CA LYS A 29 12.43 -18.23 -9.64
C LYS A 29 13.34 -17.07 -10.03
N ARG A 30 14.41 -17.40 -10.75
CA ARG A 30 15.22 -16.43 -11.50
C ARG A 30 14.71 -16.36 -12.95
N LEU A 31 14.48 -15.15 -13.44
CA LEU A 31 13.85 -14.87 -14.73
C LEU A 31 14.83 -14.41 -15.81
N PHE A 32 16.14 -14.45 -15.53
CA PHE A 32 17.20 -14.11 -16.47
C PHE A 32 18.33 -15.14 -16.44
N ALA A 33 19.09 -15.19 -17.53
CA ALA A 33 20.32 -15.97 -17.60
C ALA A 33 21.50 -15.13 -17.08
N GLU A 34 22.38 -15.73 -16.28
CA GLU A 34 23.57 -15.05 -15.78
C GLU A 34 24.45 -14.57 -16.94
N GLY A 35 24.96 -13.34 -16.84
CA GLY A 35 25.78 -12.71 -17.88
C GLY A 35 25.00 -12.16 -19.08
N SER A 36 23.66 -12.29 -19.12
CA SER A 36 22.84 -11.70 -20.18
C SER A 36 22.57 -10.21 -19.94
N TYR A 37 22.29 -9.47 -21.03
CA TYR A 37 21.79 -8.11 -20.96
C TYR A 37 20.36 -8.09 -20.42
N VAL A 38 20.12 -7.23 -19.43
CA VAL A 38 18.79 -6.97 -18.86
C VAL A 38 18.40 -5.53 -19.13
N ARG A 39 17.09 -5.28 -19.23
CA ARG A 39 16.54 -3.92 -19.43
C ARG A 39 15.98 -3.37 -18.14
N GLU A 40 15.91 -2.05 -18.05
CA GLU A 40 15.19 -1.38 -16.97
C GLU A 40 13.72 -1.86 -16.91
N GLY A 41 13.23 -2.11 -15.70
CA GLY A 41 11.87 -2.63 -15.47
C GLY A 41 11.66 -4.11 -15.79
N GLN A 42 12.66 -4.81 -16.35
CA GLN A 42 12.57 -6.25 -16.57
C GLN A 42 12.53 -7.01 -15.24
N ALA A 43 11.56 -7.91 -15.10
CA ALA A 43 11.51 -8.79 -13.94
C ALA A 43 12.73 -9.72 -13.91
N LEU A 44 13.52 -9.65 -12.83
CA LEU A 44 14.73 -10.45 -12.65
C LEU A 44 14.50 -11.66 -11.74
N TYR A 45 13.71 -11.47 -10.68
CA TYR A 45 13.39 -12.50 -9.71
C TYR A 45 11.90 -12.50 -9.41
N GLU A 46 11.34 -13.68 -9.20
CA GLU A 46 10.00 -13.90 -8.70
C GLU A 46 10.09 -14.26 -7.22
N LEU A 47 9.42 -13.51 -6.36
CA LEU A 47 9.34 -13.74 -4.92
C LEU A 47 8.03 -14.43 -4.55
N ASP A 48 8.05 -15.27 -3.52
CA ASP A 48 6.85 -15.89 -2.97
C ASP A 48 5.98 -14.84 -2.26
N SER A 49 4.93 -14.40 -2.93
CA SER A 49 4.04 -13.34 -2.43
C SER A 49 2.90 -13.86 -1.55
N ARG A 50 2.92 -15.13 -1.10
CA ARG A 50 1.79 -15.70 -0.33
C ARG A 50 1.52 -14.94 0.97
N THR A 51 2.56 -14.55 1.69
CA THR A 51 2.46 -13.73 2.91
C THR A 51 1.96 -12.33 2.60
N ASN A 52 2.47 -11.68 1.56
CA ASN A 52 2.07 -10.31 1.20
C ASN A 52 0.60 -10.26 0.75
N ARG A 53 0.14 -11.27 -0.02
CA ARG A 53 -1.27 -11.41 -0.37
C ARG A 53 -2.15 -11.58 0.86
N ALA A 54 -1.76 -12.43 1.81
CA ALA A 54 -2.53 -12.60 3.03
C ALA A 54 -2.63 -11.31 3.86
N THR A 55 -1.53 -10.55 3.96
CA THR A 55 -1.51 -9.24 4.62
C THR A 55 -2.43 -8.23 3.93
N LEU A 56 -2.37 -8.17 2.59
CA LEU A 56 -3.24 -7.29 1.80
C LEU A 56 -4.72 -7.65 1.97
N GLU A 57 -5.08 -8.93 1.93
CA GLU A 57 -6.46 -9.38 2.12
C GLU A 57 -6.96 -9.08 3.55
N ASN A 58 -6.11 -9.25 4.57
CA ASN A 58 -6.46 -8.85 5.95
C ASN A 58 -6.70 -7.34 6.06
N ALA A 59 -5.86 -6.51 5.44
CA ALA A 59 -6.04 -5.05 5.43
C ALA A 59 -7.34 -4.65 4.72
N LYS A 60 -7.67 -5.29 3.58
CA LYS A 60 -8.94 -5.07 2.87
C LYS A 60 -10.15 -5.46 3.73
N ALA A 61 -10.08 -6.60 4.42
CA ALA A 61 -11.15 -7.03 5.33
C ALA A 61 -11.37 -6.02 6.47
N SER A 62 -10.28 -5.50 7.07
CA SER A 62 -10.34 -4.44 8.08
C SER A 62 -10.99 -3.17 7.53
N LEU A 63 -10.63 -2.73 6.32
CA LEU A 63 -11.26 -1.58 5.66
C LEU A 63 -12.77 -1.78 5.46
N LEU A 64 -13.19 -2.96 4.98
CA LEU A 64 -14.61 -3.29 4.82
C LEU A 64 -15.36 -3.24 6.14
N GLN A 65 -14.77 -3.75 7.22
CA GLN A 65 -15.36 -3.70 8.56
C GLN A 65 -15.57 -2.25 9.01
N GLN A 66 -14.57 -1.37 8.84
CA GLN A 66 -14.70 0.04 9.21
C GLN A 66 -15.72 0.78 8.36
N GLN A 67 -15.79 0.48 7.06
CA GLN A 67 -16.80 1.05 6.15
C GLN A 67 -18.22 0.64 6.56
N ALA A 68 -18.42 -0.63 6.94
CA ALA A 68 -19.70 -1.10 7.43
C ALA A 68 -20.11 -0.42 8.75
N ASN A 69 -19.16 -0.23 9.67
CA ASN A 69 -19.39 0.51 10.92
C ASN A 69 -19.80 1.96 10.65
N LEU A 70 -19.06 2.67 9.77
CA LEU A 70 -19.38 4.03 9.36
C LEU A 70 -20.77 4.13 8.71
N ALA A 71 -21.13 3.19 7.82
CA ALA A 71 -22.43 3.16 7.18
C ALA A 71 -23.57 3.01 8.21
N SER A 72 -23.39 2.14 9.22
CA SER A 72 -24.34 1.97 10.31
C SER A 72 -24.51 3.25 11.13
N LEU A 73 -23.41 3.90 11.51
CA LEU A 73 -23.42 5.16 12.27
C LEU A 73 -24.05 6.31 11.49
N ARG A 74 -23.74 6.47 10.19
CA ARG A 74 -24.38 7.46 9.31
C ARG A 74 -25.89 7.24 9.21
N THR A 75 -26.33 5.98 9.13
CA THR A 75 -27.76 5.65 9.11
C THR A 75 -28.45 5.99 10.42
N LYS A 76 -27.78 5.82 11.57
CA LYS A 76 -28.29 6.29 12.87
C LYS A 76 -28.33 7.82 12.93
N LEU A 77 -27.27 8.50 12.49
CA LEU A 77 -27.18 9.96 12.51
C LEU A 77 -28.30 10.61 11.69
N ASN A 78 -28.59 10.08 10.50
CA ASN A 78 -29.68 10.56 9.66
C ASN A 78 -31.05 10.44 10.35
N ARG A 79 -31.29 9.35 11.09
CA ARG A 79 -32.52 9.19 11.90
C ARG A 79 -32.57 10.20 13.04
N TYR A 80 -31.48 10.37 13.77
CA TYR A 80 -31.42 11.33 14.88
C TYR A 80 -31.58 12.78 14.40
N LYS A 81 -31.04 13.13 13.24
CA LYS A 81 -31.24 14.45 12.62
C LYS A 81 -32.73 14.78 12.44
N GLN A 82 -33.52 13.80 12.00
CA GLN A 82 -34.97 13.95 11.85
C GLN A 82 -35.65 14.10 13.22
N LEU A 83 -35.26 13.29 14.20
CA LEU A 83 -35.86 13.31 15.55
C LEU A 83 -35.51 14.58 16.35
N VAL A 84 -34.31 15.14 16.20
CA VAL A 84 -33.93 16.43 16.83
C VAL A 84 -34.81 17.54 16.27
N SER A 85 -35.09 17.54 14.97
CA SER A 85 -35.95 18.57 14.35
C SER A 85 -37.39 18.54 14.85
N SER A 86 -37.85 17.41 15.38
CA SER A 86 -39.15 17.24 16.04
C SER A 86 -39.08 17.31 17.57
N ASN A 87 -37.96 17.77 18.16
CA ASN A 87 -37.70 17.77 19.61
C ASN A 87 -37.92 16.40 20.31
N ALA A 88 -37.76 15.29 19.57
CA ALA A 88 -38.00 13.93 20.06
C ALA A 88 -36.76 13.28 20.69
N VAL A 89 -35.58 13.88 20.54
CA VAL A 89 -34.30 13.43 21.13
C VAL A 89 -33.46 14.64 21.55
N SER A 90 -32.51 14.42 22.46
CA SER A 90 -31.63 15.48 22.95
C SER A 90 -30.61 15.90 21.89
N LYS A 91 -30.33 17.21 21.80
CA LYS A 91 -29.26 17.74 20.95
C LYS A 91 -27.89 17.15 21.31
N GLN A 92 -27.66 16.86 22.60
CA GLN A 92 -26.44 16.22 23.07
C GLN A 92 -26.24 14.84 22.44
N GLU A 93 -27.28 14.00 22.40
CA GLU A 93 -27.19 12.66 21.80
C GLU A 93 -26.87 12.72 20.30
N TYR A 94 -27.39 13.74 19.61
CA TYR A 94 -27.06 13.99 18.22
C TYR A 94 -25.60 14.42 18.03
N ASP A 95 -25.11 15.35 18.87
CA ASP A 95 -23.72 15.81 18.82
C ASP A 95 -22.73 14.68 19.16
N ASP A 96 -23.07 13.81 20.13
CA ASP A 96 -22.30 12.61 20.48
C ASP A 96 -22.24 11.63 19.30
N LEU A 97 -23.37 11.41 18.61
CA LEU A 97 -23.44 10.52 17.45
C LEU A 97 -22.68 11.10 16.24
N LEU A 98 -22.71 12.42 16.05
CA LEU A 98 -21.91 13.11 15.05
C LEU A 98 -20.41 12.91 15.33
N GLY A 99 -20.00 13.03 16.59
CA GLY A 99 -18.63 12.72 17.03
C GLY A 99 -18.22 11.28 16.69
N GLN A 100 -19.10 10.31 16.95
CA GLN A 100 -18.85 8.89 16.60
C GLN A 100 -18.69 8.68 15.09
N VAL A 101 -19.49 9.36 14.25
CA VAL A 101 -19.34 9.32 12.79
C VAL A 101 -17.98 9.85 12.37
N ASN A 102 -17.55 10.99 12.91
CA ASN A 102 -16.24 11.58 12.58
C ASN A 102 -15.08 10.64 12.96
N VAL A 103 -15.16 9.98 14.12
CA VAL A 103 -14.18 8.96 14.53
C VAL A 103 -14.18 7.77 13.57
N ALA A 104 -15.35 7.27 13.16
CA ALA A 104 -15.46 6.17 12.21
C ALA A 104 -14.94 6.55 10.81
N GLU A 105 -15.12 7.79 10.36
CA GLU A 105 -14.53 8.31 9.11
C GLU A 105 -13.00 8.29 9.18
N ALA A 106 -12.42 8.74 10.30
CA ALA A 106 -10.99 8.67 10.53
C ALA A 106 -10.47 7.22 10.54
N GLN A 107 -11.22 6.28 11.13
CA GLN A 107 -10.88 4.86 11.12
C GLN A 107 -10.90 4.27 9.70
N VAL A 108 -11.87 4.64 8.87
CA VAL A 108 -11.90 4.24 7.45
C VAL A 108 -10.70 4.80 6.69
N ALA A 109 -10.34 6.07 6.93
CA ALA A 109 -9.16 6.67 6.30
C ALA A 109 -7.87 5.96 6.70
N ALA A 110 -7.70 5.65 7.99
CA ALA A 110 -6.57 4.89 8.50
C ALA A 110 -6.49 3.47 7.90
N ALA A 111 -7.62 2.76 7.85
CA ALA A 111 -7.68 1.42 7.24
C ALA A 111 -7.36 1.45 5.72
N LYS A 112 -7.78 2.51 5.02
CA LYS A 112 -7.43 2.70 3.60
C LYS A 112 -5.93 2.92 3.40
N ALA A 113 -5.29 3.67 4.30
CA ALA A 113 -3.83 3.83 4.29
C ALA A 113 -3.12 2.49 4.55
N GLN A 114 -3.62 1.67 5.47
CA GLN A 114 -3.08 0.33 5.71
C GLN A 114 -3.17 -0.59 4.49
N VAL A 115 -4.28 -0.57 3.74
CA VAL A 115 -4.40 -1.30 2.46
C VAL A 115 -3.38 -0.81 1.45
N THR A 116 -3.13 0.50 1.40
CA THR A 116 -2.16 1.09 0.48
C THR A 116 -0.74 0.62 0.82
N ASN A 117 -0.37 0.64 2.09
CA ASN A 117 0.94 0.15 2.56
C ASN A 117 1.12 -1.34 2.25
N ALA A 118 0.11 -2.17 2.57
CA ALA A 118 0.15 -3.60 2.29
C ALA A 118 0.17 -3.97 0.79
N ASN A 119 -0.10 -3.01 -0.11
CA ASN A 119 0.02 -3.19 -1.56
C ASN A 119 1.39 -2.77 -2.10
N VAL A 120 2.16 -2.02 -1.31
CA VAL A 120 3.53 -1.62 -1.63
C VAL A 120 4.55 -2.63 -1.06
N ASP A 121 4.21 -3.28 0.06
CA ASP A 121 5.05 -4.26 0.77
C ASP A 121 5.09 -5.67 0.14
#